data_AF-W2P7Q0-F1
#
_entry.id   AF-W2P7Q0-F1
#
_cell.length_a   1.000
_cell.length_b   1.000
_cell.length_c   1.000
_cell.angle_alpha   90.00
_cell.angle_beta   90.00
_cell.angle_gamma   90.00
#
_symmetry.space_group_name_H-M   'P 1'
#
loop_
_entity.id
_entity.type
_entity.pdbx_description
1 polymer ?
#
loop_
_entity_poly.entity_id
_entity_poly.type
_entity_poly.pdbx_seq_one_letter_code
_entity_poly.pdbx_strand_id
1 'polypeptide(L)'
;MRHRSCAPSATYARSRPARTPLKLGSNGAYTTVMTDAHWDLRYRWERYLIAESKNTCEWNIRKGGRTSVAGTYRFVHRGYSKHLLGALTAYESTSNTFTVTS
;
A
#
# COMPACT_ATOMS: atom_id res chain seq x y z
N MET A 1 -1.84 1.05 11.51
CA MET A 1 -3.24 1.08 11.03
C MET A 1 -3.58 -0.32 10.50
N ARG A 2 -4.56 -1.03 11.08
CA ARG A 2 -4.98 -2.36 10.62
C ARG A 2 -5.94 -2.17 9.45
N HIS A 3 -5.60 -2.63 8.26
CA HIS A 3 -6.54 -2.66 7.14
C HIS A 3 -6.96 -4.10 6.86
N ARG A 4 -8.27 -4.29 6.84
CA ARG A 4 -8.95 -5.51 6.39
C ARG A 4 -8.74 -5.62 4.88
N SER A 5 -8.17 -6.71 4.39
CA SER A 5 -8.37 -7.08 2.98
C SER A 5 -8.60 -8.58 2.83
N CYS A 6 -9.02 -9.02 1.64
CA CYS A 6 -9.20 -10.44 1.32
C CYS A 6 -7.92 -11.05 0.75
N ALA A 7 -7.88 -12.38 0.69
CA ALA A 7 -6.80 -13.15 0.07
C ALA A 7 -6.58 -12.86 -1.42
N PRO A 8 -5.33 -12.77 -1.91
CA PRO A 8 -5.03 -12.86 -3.32
C PRO A 8 -5.17 -14.33 -3.76
N SER A 9 -6.40 -14.78 -3.96
CA SER A 9 -6.71 -16.02 -4.68
C SER A 9 -8.15 -15.88 -5.19
N ALA A 10 -8.47 -15.87 -6.48
CA ALA A 10 -7.79 -16.43 -7.64
C ALA A 10 -8.13 -15.59 -8.88
N THR A 11 -7.23 -14.71 -9.31
CA THR A 11 -7.09 -14.27 -10.71
C THR A 11 -5.73 -13.60 -10.81
N TYR A 12 -4.72 -14.38 -11.21
CA TYR A 12 -3.47 -13.82 -11.72
C TYR A 12 -3.79 -12.89 -12.90
N ALA A 13 -3.07 -11.77 -13.01
CA ALA A 13 -3.11 -10.81 -14.12
C ALA A 13 -4.27 -9.79 -14.17
N ARG A 14 -4.11 -8.66 -13.45
CA ARG A 14 -3.97 -7.31 -14.05
C ARG A 14 -3.91 -6.15 -13.05
N SER A 15 -4.16 -6.40 -11.77
CA SER A 15 -4.05 -5.35 -10.73
C SER A 15 -3.52 -5.96 -9.43
N ARG A 16 -2.19 -5.98 -9.26
CA ARG A 16 -1.58 -6.33 -7.97
C ARG A 16 -2.08 -5.33 -6.92
N PRO A 17 -2.44 -5.79 -5.71
CA PRO A 17 -2.82 -4.88 -4.65
C PRO A 17 -1.60 -4.03 -4.28
N ALA A 18 -1.57 -2.80 -4.82
CA ALA A 18 -0.42 -1.92 -4.74
C ALA A 18 -0.53 -1.08 -3.47
N ARG A 19 0.49 -1.16 -2.62
CA ARG A 19 0.70 -0.15 -1.57
C ARG A 19 1.82 0.78 -1.96
N THR A 20 1.48 2.06 -2.07
CA THR A 20 2.32 3.09 -2.69
C THR A 20 2.54 4.22 -1.68
N PRO A 21 3.79 4.59 -1.35
CA PRO A 21 4.10 5.82 -0.65
C PRO A 21 3.76 7.03 -1.52
N LEU A 22 3.01 7.96 -0.96
CA LEU A 22 2.75 9.28 -1.56
C LEU A 22 3.35 10.36 -0.67
N LYS A 23 4.00 11.35 -1.29
CA LYS A 23 4.57 12.52 -0.62
C LYS A 23 3.62 13.70 -0.72
N LEU A 24 3.46 14.45 0.37
CA LEU A 24 2.74 15.72 0.39
C LEU A 24 3.57 16.82 -0.29
N GLY A 25 3.00 17.46 -1.31
CA GLY A 25 3.55 18.63 -1.98
C GLY A 25 3.19 19.94 -1.27
N SER A 26 3.87 21.03 -1.66
CA SER A 26 3.62 22.38 -1.14
C SER A 26 2.22 22.91 -1.45
N ASN A 27 1.60 22.39 -2.51
CA ASN A 27 0.21 22.68 -2.89
C ASN A 27 -0.83 21.86 -2.09
N GLY A 28 -0.40 21.06 -1.11
CA GLY A 28 -1.28 20.19 -0.33
C GLY A 28 -1.69 18.89 -1.03
N ALA A 29 -1.24 18.66 -2.28
CA ALA A 29 -1.54 17.45 -3.02
C ALA A 29 -0.55 16.32 -2.71
N TYR A 30 -1.02 15.07 -2.79
CA TYR A 30 -0.18 13.89 -2.60
C TYR A 30 0.24 13.31 -3.95
N THR A 31 1.54 13.08 -4.14
CA THR A 31 2.09 12.50 -5.37
C THR A 31 2.77 11.17 -5.09
N THR A 32 2.54 10.17 -5.95
CA THR A 32 3.19 8.86 -5.89
C THR A 32 4.70 9.01 -5.98
N VAL A 33 5.41 8.40 -5.02
CA VAL A 33 6.87 8.41 -4.95
C VAL A 33 7.46 7.21 -5.68
N MET A 34 6.89 6.03 -5.44
CA MET A 34 7.29 4.77 -6.04
C MET A 34 6.15 3.74 -5.96
N THR A 35 6.10 2.79 -6.88
CA THR A 35 5.12 1.69 -6.88
C THR A 35 5.66 0.45 -6.18
N ASP A 36 4.80 -0.54 -5.94
CA ASP A 36 5.16 -1.85 -5.37
C ASP A 36 6.15 -2.67 -6.22
N ALA A 37 6.49 -2.21 -7.43
CA ALA A 37 7.59 -2.72 -8.24
C ALA A 37 8.97 -2.22 -7.80
N HIS A 38 9.03 -1.20 -6.94
CA HIS A 38 10.28 -0.62 -6.48
C HIS A 38 10.99 -1.55 -5.48
N TRP A 39 12.30 -1.68 -5.63
CA TRP A 39 13.10 -2.60 -4.84
C TRP A 39 13.22 -2.22 -3.35
N ASP A 40 12.87 -1.00 -2.94
CA ASP A 40 12.76 -0.58 -1.54
C ASP A 40 11.42 -0.94 -0.88
N LEU A 41 10.41 -1.35 -1.64
CA LEU A 41 9.12 -1.74 -1.10
C LEU A 41 9.02 -3.25 -0.97
N ARG A 42 8.54 -3.68 0.19
CA ARG A 42 8.15 -5.07 0.43
C ARG A 42 6.70 -5.10 0.83
N TYR A 43 5.94 -5.93 0.13
CA TYR A 43 4.55 -6.18 0.44
C TYR A 43 4.41 -7.64 0.86
N ARG A 44 3.76 -7.84 2.01
CA ARG A 44 3.43 -9.15 2.53
C ARG A 44 1.94 -9.21 2.77
N TRP A 45 1.35 -10.24 2.17
CA TRP A 45 -0.01 -10.65 2.47
C TRP A 45 0.03 -11.87 3.38
N GLU A 46 -0.85 -11.90 4.37
CA GLU A 46 -1.09 -13.11 5.16
C GLU A 46 -2.58 -13.29 5.44
N ARG A 47 -3.02 -14.55 5.44
CA ARG A 47 -4.36 -14.89 5.90
C ARG A 47 -4.49 -14.52 7.37
N TYR A 48 -5.63 -13.96 7.74
CA TYR A 48 -5.94 -13.64 9.13
C TYR A 48 -7.36 -14.13 9.44
N LEU A 49 -7.52 -14.94 10.48
CA LEU A 49 -8.81 -15.57 10.78
C LEU A 49 -9.39 -16.33 9.55
N ILE A 50 -10.71 -16.45 9.47
CA ILE A 50 -11.40 -17.30 8.48
C ILE A 50 -11.50 -16.58 7.13
N ALA A 51 -11.98 -15.34 7.12
CA ALA A 51 -12.27 -14.57 5.90
C ALA A 51 -11.50 -13.24 5.80
N GLU A 52 -10.63 -12.95 6.77
CA GLU A 52 -9.84 -11.73 6.78
C GLU A 52 -8.42 -11.96 6.28
N SER A 53 -7.72 -10.85 6.08
CA SER A 53 -6.30 -10.87 5.78
C SER A 53 -5.63 -9.63 6.33
N LYS A 54 -4.34 -9.78 6.58
CA LYS A 54 -3.45 -8.67 6.90
C LYS A 54 -2.56 -8.36 5.70
N ASN A 55 -2.33 -7.07 5.55
CA ASN A 55 -1.57 -6.49 4.47
C ASN A 55 -0.49 -5.61 5.09
N THR A 56 0.74 -6.11 5.07
CA THR A 56 1.89 -5.40 5.59
C THR A 56 2.66 -4.84 4.41
N CYS A 57 3.05 -3.57 4.53
CA CYS A 57 3.93 -2.92 3.58
C CYS A 57 5.06 -2.31 4.37
N GLU A 58 6.27 -2.56 3.90
CA GLU A 58 7.49 -2.07 4.48
C GLU A 58 8.20 -1.24 3.41
N TRP A 59 8.71 -0.10 3.84
CA TRP A 59 9.52 0.77 3.02
C TRP A 59 10.90 0.88 3.65
N ASN A 60 11.90 0.40 2.93
CA ASN A 60 13.30 0.61 3.27
C ASN A 60 13.69 2.05 2.95
N ILE A 61 13.79 2.88 3.99
CA ILE A 61 14.18 4.29 3.86
C ILE A 61 15.70 4.37 3.89
N ARG A 62 16.31 4.80 2.78
CA ARG A 62 17.76 4.94 2.67
C ARG A 62 18.18 6.41 2.70
N LYS A 63 19.21 6.72 3.49
CA LYS A 63 19.82 8.05 3.51
C LYS A 63 20.35 8.40 2.12
N GLY A 64 20.04 9.60 1.64
CA GLY A 64 20.42 10.06 0.30
C GLY A 64 19.65 9.40 -0.86
N GLY A 65 18.66 8.55 -0.58
CA GLY A 65 17.83 7.94 -1.61
C GLY A 65 16.89 8.95 -2.27
N ARG A 66 16.77 8.90 -3.61
CA ARG A 66 15.88 9.78 -4.39
C ARG A 66 14.40 9.65 -4.02
N THR A 67 14.01 8.48 -3.50
CA THR A 67 12.65 8.19 -3.07
C THR A 67 12.42 8.50 -1.58
N SER A 68 13.48 8.57 -0.78
CA SER A 68 13.50 8.74 0.68
C SER A 68 13.91 10.15 1.12
N VAL A 69 13.48 11.16 0.38
CA VAL A 69 13.75 12.57 0.69
C VAL A 69 12.96 13.00 1.92
N ALA A 70 13.47 13.96 2.69
CA ALA A 70 12.73 14.51 3.81
C ALA A 70 11.35 15.05 3.38
N GLY A 71 10.34 14.84 4.23
CA GLY A 71 8.98 15.32 4.02
C GLY A 71 7.91 14.46 4.68
N THR A 72 6.65 14.81 4.43
CA THR A 72 5.48 14.10 4.96
C THR A 72 4.94 13.12 3.93
N TYR A 73 4.69 11.90 4.35
CA TYR A 73 4.28 10.78 3.51
C TYR A 73 3.06 10.09 4.09
N ARG A 74 2.35 9.34 3.23
CA ARG A 74 1.35 8.35 3.62
C ARG A 74 1.40 7.17 2.67
N PHE A 75 0.88 6.03 3.09
CA PHE A 75 0.65 4.91 2.19
C PHE A 75 -0.78 4.91 1.67
N VAL A 76 -0.94 4.60 0.39
CA VAL A 76 -2.23 4.26 -0.20
C VAL A 76 -2.20 2.81 -0.65
N HIS A 77 -3.14 2.00 -0.18
CA HIS A 77 -3.33 0.60 -0.54
C HIS A 77 -4.57 0.45 -1.40
N ARG A 78 -4.43 -0.18 -2.56
CA ARG A 78 -5.54 -0.51 -3.45
C ARG A 78 -5.66 -2.01 -3.58
N GLY A 79 -6.88 -2.52 -3.65
CA GLY A 79 -7.11 -3.94 -3.84
C GLY A 79 -8.57 -4.27 -4.09
N TYR A 80 -8.89 -5.55 -4.01
CA TYR A 80 -10.24 -6.07 -4.20
C TYR A 80 -10.63 -6.94 -3.02
N SER A 81 -11.88 -6.82 -2.59
CA SER A 81 -12.53 -7.79 -1.69
C SER A 81 -13.47 -8.67 -2.50
N LYS A 82 -13.59 -9.94 -2.11
CA LYS A 82 -14.50 -10.88 -2.74
C LYS A 82 -15.71 -11.09 -1.84
N HIS A 83 -16.90 -10.80 -2.36
CA HIS A 83 -18.16 -11.13 -1.71
C HIS A 83 -18.34 -12.65 -1.65
N LEU A 84 -19.12 -13.15 -0.67
CA LEU A 84 -19.37 -14.59 -0.51
C LEU A 84 -19.95 -15.23 -1.78
N LEU A 85 -20.80 -14.49 -2.49
CA LEU A 85 -21.41 -14.90 -3.78
C LEU A 85 -20.47 -14.74 -4.99
N GLY A 86 -19.21 -14.36 -4.79
CA GLY A 86 -18.17 -14.35 -5.82
C GLY A 86 -17.83 -13.00 -6.44
N ALA A 87 -18.65 -11.97 -6.26
CA ALA A 87 -18.40 -10.63 -6.81
C ALA A 87 -17.13 -9.99 -6.24
N LEU A 88 -16.37 -9.27 -7.08
CA LEU A 88 -15.17 -8.53 -6.67
C LEU A 88 -15.48 -7.03 -6.56
N THR A 89 -15.15 -6.42 -5.42
CA THR A 89 -15.33 -4.99 -5.17
C THR A 89 -13.97 -4.34 -4.94
N ALA A 90 -13.65 -3.32 -5.75
CA ALA A 90 -12.43 -2.54 -5.57
C ALA A 90 -12.53 -1.69 -4.28
N TYR A 91 -11.41 -1.54 -3.58
CA TYR A 91 -11.31 -0.64 -2.44
C TYR A 91 -9.98 0.11 -2.46
N GLU A 92 -9.98 1.28 -1.83
CA GLU A 92 -8.78 2.06 -1.51
C GLU A 92 -8.75 2.36 -0.01
N SER A 93 -7.57 2.27 0.60
CA SER A 93 -7.36 2.65 1.99
C SER A 93 -6.09 3.45 2.15
N THR A 94 -6.15 4.50 2.95
CA THR A 94 -5.05 5.42 3.19
C THR A 94 -4.58 5.32 4.65
N SER A 95 -3.28 5.27 4.87
CA SER A 95 -2.70 5.30 6.21
C SER A 95 -2.74 6.70 6.81
N ASN A 96 -2.53 6.80 8.13
CA ASN A 96 -2.08 8.06 8.74
C ASN A 96 -0.79 8.55 8.07
N THR A 97 -0.53 9.84 8.19
CA THR A 97 0.71 10.46 7.72
C THR A 97 1.88 10.16 8.65
N PHE A 98 3.09 10.14 8.09
CA PHE A 98 4.35 10.03 8.82
C PHE A 98 5.42 10.89 8.16
N THR A 99 6.45 11.26 8.90
CA THR A 99 7.54 12.13 8.40
C THR A 99 8.80 11.31 8.19
N VAL A 100 9.47 11.57 7.06
CA VAL A 100 10.84 11.11 6.80
C VAL A 100 11.78 12.26 7.10
N THR A 101 12.79 12.01 7.91
CA THR A 101 13.86 12.96 8.26
C THR A 101 15.17 12.57 7.57
N SER A 102 16.08 13.54 7.42
CA SER A 102 17.40 13.39 6.78
C SER A 102 18.41 12.60 7.61
#